data_AF-A0A497Y2P4-F1
#
_entry.id   AF-A0A497Y2P4-F1
#
_cell.length_a   1.000
_cell.length_b   1.000
_cell.length_c   1.000
_cell.angle_alpha   90.00
_cell.angle_beta   90.00
_cell.angle_gamma   90.00
#
_symmetry.space_group_name_H-M   'P 1'
#
loop_
_entity.id
_entity.type
_entity.pdbx_description
1 polymer ?
#
loop_
_entity_poly.entity_id
_entity_poly.type
_entity_poly.pdbx_seq_one_letter_code
_entity_poly.pdbx_strand_id
1 'polypeptide(L)'
;MIKLLKLQKAVFLLIAGVLSFIAYKILDAYEVKGSIYLQMLAGVFIIIGALWLLYPILFAKKDKDGNAEIITDPTVEVPVDEEDQKPATE
;
A
#
# COMPACT_ATOMS: atom_id res chain seq x y z
N MET A 1 4.95 -9.72 -12.06
CA MET A 1 4.53 -10.81 -11.14
C MET A 1 5.62 -11.03 -10.10
N ILE A 2 5.61 -10.21 -9.04
CA ILE A 2 5.96 -10.63 -7.69
C ILE A 2 4.62 -11.08 -7.13
N LYS A 3 4.38 -12.39 -7.07
CA LYS A 3 3.09 -12.95 -6.62
C LYS A 3 2.85 -12.72 -5.12
N LEU A 4 3.88 -12.34 -4.38
CA LEU A 4 3.91 -12.44 -2.92
C LEU A 4 3.33 -11.27 -2.13
N LEU A 5 3.31 -10.02 -2.64
CA LEU A 5 3.15 -8.88 -1.72
C LEU A 5 2.09 -7.82 -2.05
N LYS A 6 1.34 -7.92 -3.16
CA LYS A 6 0.43 -6.84 -3.65
C LYS A 6 1.08 -5.43 -3.73
N LEU A 7 2.39 -5.32 -3.52
CA LEU A 7 3.16 -4.09 -3.35
C LEU A 7 3.09 -3.19 -4.58
N GLN A 8 3.02 -3.79 -5.76
CA GLN A 8 2.87 -3.05 -7.02
C GLN A 8 1.62 -2.15 -7.01
N LYS A 9 0.52 -2.58 -6.39
CA LYS A 9 -0.72 -1.78 -6.26
C LYS A 9 -0.53 -0.58 -5.33
N ALA A 10 0.17 -0.78 -4.22
CA ALA A 10 0.51 0.30 -3.28
C ALA A 10 1.37 1.38 -3.96
N VAL A 11 2.36 0.96 -4.76
CA VAL A 11 3.22 1.88 -5.53
C VAL A 11 2.40 2.67 -6.55
N PHE A 12 1.48 2.04 -7.29
CA PHE A 12 0.61 2.77 -8.21
C PHE A 12 -0.29 3.80 -7.51
N LEU A 13 -0.80 3.47 -6.32
CA LEU A 13 -1.58 4.40 -5.49
C LEU A 13 -0.76 5.60 -5.02
N LEU A 14 0.48 5.39 -4.61
CA LEU A 14 1.39 6.49 -4.25
C LEU A 14 1.68 7.39 -5.44
N ILE A 15 1.95 6.81 -6.62
CA ILE A 15 2.15 7.58 -7.86
C ILE A 15 0.90 8.41 -8.18
N ALA A 16 -0.29 7.83 -8.08
CA ALA A 16 -1.55 8.54 -8.29
C ALA A 16 -1.75 9.70 -7.29
N GLY A 17 -1.37 9.50 -6.02
CA GLY A 17 -1.37 10.55 -5.00
C GLY A 17 -0.44 11.71 -5.34
N VAL A 18 0.78 11.42 -5.78
CA VAL A 18 1.75 12.45 -6.22
C VAL A 18 1.23 13.21 -7.44
N LEU A 19 0.71 12.51 -8.45
CA LEU A 19 0.13 13.14 -9.64
C LEU A 19 -1.07 14.03 -9.27
N SER A 20 -1.93 13.57 -8.36
CA SER A 20 -3.07 14.37 -7.87
C SER A 20 -2.61 15.63 -7.13
N PHE A 21 -1.51 15.55 -6.39
CA PHE A 21 -0.92 16.71 -5.71
C PHE A 21 -0.32 17.72 -6.70
N ILE A 22 0.35 17.25 -7.76
CA ILE A 22 0.85 18.10 -8.85
C ILE A 22 -0.33 18.79 -9.56
N ALA A 23 -1.40 18.05 -9.86
CA ALA A 23 -2.61 18.62 -10.45
C ALA A 23 -3.25 19.69 -9.55
N TYR A 24 -3.33 19.44 -8.24
CA TYR A 24 -3.75 20.45 -7.26
C TYR A 24 -2.89 21.72 -7.37
N LYS A 25 -1.55 21.59 -7.36
CA LYS A 25 -0.65 22.75 -7.45
C LYS A 25 -0.86 23.58 -8.70
N ILE A 26 -1.15 22.95 -9.83
CA ILE A 26 -1.49 23.65 -11.07
C ILE A 26 -2.83 24.38 -10.92
N LEU A 27 -3.89 23.70 -10.44
CA LEU A 27 -5.22 24.30 -10.30
C LEU A 27 -5.25 25.45 -9.28
N ASP A 28 -4.47 25.32 -8.21
CA ASP A 28 -4.31 26.34 -7.18
C ASP A 28 -3.67 27.61 -7.75
N ALA A 29 -2.69 27.46 -8.66
CA ALA A 29 -2.07 28.59 -9.35
C ALA A 29 -3.04 29.36 -10.28
N TYR A 30 -4.14 28.74 -10.70
CA TYR A 30 -5.21 29.37 -11.47
C TYR A 30 -6.41 29.81 -10.59
N GLU A 31 -6.24 29.86 -9.26
CA GLU A 31 -7.27 30.27 -8.29
C GLU A 31 -8.58 29.49 -8.38
N VAL A 32 -8.52 28.23 -8.80
CA VAL A 32 -9.70 27.37 -8.88
C VAL A 32 -10.14 26.97 -7.47
N LYS A 33 -11.26 27.50 -6.99
CA LYS A 33 -11.81 27.26 -5.63
C LYS A 33 -11.97 25.78 -5.24
N GLY A 34 -12.04 24.86 -6.21
CA GLY A 34 -12.13 23.42 -6.00
C GLY A 34 -10.78 22.70 -5.79
N SER A 35 -9.65 23.41 -5.92
CA SER A 35 -8.29 22.84 -5.82
C SER A 35 -8.08 22.09 -4.50
N ILE A 36 -8.61 22.63 -3.40
CA ILE A 36 -8.51 22.06 -2.04
C ILE A 36 -9.06 20.63 -1.95
N TYR A 37 -10.12 20.29 -2.67
CA TYR A 37 -10.67 18.92 -2.65
C TYR A 37 -9.71 17.92 -3.30
N LEU A 38 -9.00 18.33 -4.36
CA LEU A 38 -7.96 17.51 -5.00
C LEU A 38 -6.75 17.33 -4.08
N GLN A 39 -6.37 18.35 -3.32
CA GLN A 39 -5.31 18.23 -2.32
C GLN A 39 -5.69 17.21 -1.23
N MET A 40 -6.91 17.29 -0.69
CA MET A 40 -7.39 16.33 0.30
C MET A 40 -7.39 14.90 -0.26
N LEU A 41 -7.85 14.73 -1.49
CA LEU A 41 -7.93 13.43 -2.16
C LEU A 41 -6.52 12.85 -2.44
N ALA A 42 -5.56 13.70 -2.83
CA ALA A 42 -4.15 13.32 -2.93
C ALA A 42 -3.60 12.83 -1.58
N GLY A 43 -3.91 13.53 -0.48
CA GLY A 43 -3.53 13.11 0.86
C GLY A 43 -4.07 11.72 1.24
N VAL A 44 -5.34 11.45 0.94
CA VAL A 44 -5.96 10.14 1.19
C VAL A 44 -5.25 9.03 0.42
N PHE A 45 -4.92 9.25 -0.87
CA PHE A 45 -4.19 8.25 -1.65
C PHE A 45 -2.79 7.97 -1.11
N ILE A 46 -2.09 8.99 -0.62
CA ILE A 46 -0.77 8.82 0.00
C ILE A 46 -0.89 8.02 1.30
N ILE A 47 -1.86 8.33 2.16
CA ILE A 47 -2.08 7.62 3.43
C ILE A 47 -2.40 6.15 3.16
N ILE A 48 -3.35 5.86 2.26
CA ILE A 48 -3.72 4.48 1.92
C ILE A 48 -2.54 3.74 1.31
N GLY A 49 -1.83 4.37 0.36
CA GLY A 49 -0.63 3.80 -0.26
C GLY A 49 0.46 3.47 0.78
N ALA A 50 0.69 4.36 1.74
CA ALA A 50 1.66 4.17 2.81
C ALA A 50 1.26 3.02 3.76
N LEU A 51 -0.01 2.95 4.18
CA LEU A 51 -0.52 1.83 4.99
C LEU A 51 -0.36 0.49 4.27
N TRP A 52 -0.61 0.48 2.96
CA TRP A 52 -0.51 -0.73 2.16
C TRP A 52 0.94 -1.17 1.94
N LEU A 53 1.88 -0.24 1.93
CA LEU A 53 3.33 -0.49 1.92
C LEU A 53 3.83 -0.94 3.31
N LEU A 54 3.21 -0.44 4.38
CA LEU A 54 3.55 -0.81 5.75
C LEU A 54 3.12 -2.25 6.10
N TYR A 55 1.97 -2.70 5.62
CA TYR A 55 1.45 -4.06 5.85
C TYR A 55 2.52 -5.17 5.68
N PRO A 56 3.18 -5.31 4.52
CA PRO A 56 4.19 -6.35 4.37
C PRO A 56 5.43 -6.21 5.24
N ILE A 57 5.76 -4.98 5.67
CA ILE A 57 6.90 -4.74 6.56
C ILE A 57 6.58 -5.22 7.98
N LEU A 58 5.33 -5.03 8.44
CA LEU A 58 4.89 -5.46 9.77
C LEU A 58 4.72 -6.98 9.87
N PHE A 59 4.29 -7.62 8.79
CA PHE A 59 4.08 -9.07 8.70
C PHE A 59 5.28 -9.82 8.10
N ALA A 60 6.40 -9.15 7.87
CA ALA A 60 7.62 -9.81 7.44
C ALA A 60 8.10 -10.77 8.54
N LYS A 61 8.26 -12.06 8.19
CA LYS A 61 8.69 -13.09 9.12
C LYS A 61 10.12 -12.79 9.56
N LYS A 62 10.39 -12.92 10.87
CA LYS A 62 11.77 -12.86 11.39
C LYS A 62 12.47 -14.15 11.01
N ASP A 63 13.56 -14.03 10.27
CA ASP A 63 14.52 -15.12 10.04
C ASP A 63 15.26 -15.46 11.35
N LYS A 64 15.95 -16.61 11.39
CA LYS A 64 16.70 -17.10 12.56
C LYS A 64 17.76 -16.11 13.07
N ASP A 65 18.20 -15.18 12.23
CA ASP A 65 19.16 -14.11 12.55
C ASP A 65 18.50 -12.77 12.93
N GLY A 66 17.17 -12.72 13.07
CA GLY A 66 16.43 -11.51 13.48
C GLY A 66 16.19 -10.50 12.35
N ASN A 67 16.55 -10.83 11.12
CA ASN A 67 16.25 -10.02 9.93
C ASN A 67 14.84 -10.32 9.41
N ALA A 68 14.17 -9.31 8.87
CA ALA A 68 12.90 -9.47 8.19
C ALA A 68 13.13 -10.15 6.83
N GLU A 69 12.85 -11.45 6.72
CA GLU A 69 12.92 -12.17 5.45
C GLU A 69 11.66 -11.85 4.64
N ILE A 70 11.82 -10.99 3.64
CA ILE A 70 10.79 -10.76 2.63
C ILE A 70 11.00 -11.84 1.56
N ILE A 71 10.24 -12.93 1.63
CA ILE A 71 10.25 -13.96 0.58
C ILE A 71 9.72 -13.29 -0.69
N THR A 72 10.60 -13.06 -1.67
CA THR A 72 10.26 -12.46 -2.98
C THR A 72 10.12 -13.49 -4.09
N ASP A 73 10.36 -14.77 -3.79
CA ASP A 73 10.44 -15.85 -4.77
C ASP A 73 9.06 -16.47 -5.07
N PRO A 74 8.48 -16.27 -6.27
CA PRO A 74 7.09 -16.62 -6.59
C PRO A 74 6.80 -18.14 -6.67
N THR A 75 7.82 -19.00 -6.55
CA THR A 75 7.69 -20.47 -6.54
C THR A 75 7.66 -21.09 -5.14
N VAL A 76 7.86 -20.30 -4.10
CA VAL A 76 7.75 -20.78 -2.71
C VAL A 76 6.28 -20.70 -2.30
N GLU A 77 5.68 -21.86 -2.01
CA GLU A 77 4.31 -21.93 -1.49
C GLU A 77 4.24 -21.17 -0.15
N VAL A 78 3.30 -20.24 -0.08
CA VAL A 78 3.01 -19.47 1.12
C VAL A 78 2.53 -20.46 2.18
N PRO A 79 3.17 -20.55 3.37
CA PRO A 79 2.53 -21.18 4.51
C PRO A 79 1.29 -20.35 4.81
N VAL A 80 0.12 -20.93 4.59
CA VAL A 80 -1.17 -20.33 4.96
C VAL A 80 -1.08 -19.96 6.44
N ASP A 81 -1.19 -18.68 6.75
CA ASP A 81 -1.37 -18.24 8.14
C ASP A 81 -2.65 -18.91 8.66
N GLU A 82 -2.53 -19.77 9.67
CA GLU A 82 -3.61 -20.56 10.27
C GLU A 82 -4.66 -19.71 11.04
N GLU A 83 -4.78 -18.40 10.78
CA GLU A 83 -5.77 -17.55 11.46
C GLU A 83 -7.10 -17.37 10.70
N ASP A 84 -7.22 -17.87 9.48
CA ASP A 84 -8.50 -17.89 8.72
C ASP A 84 -9.39 -19.13 9.02
N GLN A 85 -9.05 -19.93 10.04
CA GLN A 85 -9.99 -20.93 10.61
C GLN A 85 -10.61 -20.44 11.91
N LYS A 86 -11.41 -19.38 11.84
CA LYS A 86 -12.47 -19.20 12.84
C LYS A 86 -13.70 -19.98 12.34
N PRO A 87 -14.05 -21.14 12.93
CA PRO A 87 -15.22 -21.88 12.48
C PRO A 87 -16.47 -21.02 12.72
N ALA A 88 -17.31 -20.92 11.69
CA ALA A 88 -18.69 -20.50 11.85
C ALA A 88 -19.39 -21.57 12.71
N THR A 89 -19.70 -21.23 13.95
CA THR A 89 -20.49 -22.08 14.84
C THR A 89 -21.96 -22.00 14.40
N GLU A 90 -22.57 -23.17 14.15
CA GLU A 90 -24.03 -23.39 14.09
C GLU A 90 -24.72 -23.08 15.42
#